data_AF-A0A8T3P7J9-F1
#
_entry.id   AF-A0A8T3P7J9-F1
#
_cell.length_a   1.000
_cell.length_b   1.000
_cell.length_c   1.000
_cell.angle_alpha   90.00
_cell.angle_beta   90.00
_cell.angle_gamma   90.00
#
_symmetry.space_group_name_H-M   'P 1'
#
loop_
_entity.id
_entity.type
_entity.pdbx_description
1 polymer ?
#
loop_
_entity_poly.entity_id
_entity_poly.type
_entity_poly.pdbx_seq_one_letter_code
_entity_poly.pdbx_strand_id
1 'polypeptide(L)' 'MVLTRDLAHDYPSGGDVVHALRGIDLTVRRGELVALKGRSGSGKTTLLNLIG' A
#
# COMPACT_ATOMS: atom_id res chain seq x y z
N MET A 1 7.94 5.74 -13.07
CA MET A 1 7.86 6.62 -11.90
C MET A 1 6.53 6.32 -11.26
N VAL A 2 6.52 6.04 -9.96
CA VAL A 2 5.30 5.78 -9.18
C VAL A 2 5.14 6.92 -8.18
N LEU A 3 3.93 7.47 -8.07
CA LEU A 3 3.58 8.50 -7.11
C LEU A 3 2.22 8.14 -6.51
N THR A 4 2.15 8.04 -5.18
CA THR A 4 0.89 7.98 -4.45
C THR A 4 0.81 9.17 -3.50
N ARG A 5 -0.40 9.68 -3.32
CA ARG A 5 -0.72 10.69 -2.30
C ARG A 5 -1.96 10.23 -1.56
N ASP A 6 -1.88 10.21 -0.23
CA ASP A 6 -2.96 9.82 0.66
C ASP A 6 -3.67 8.50 0.23
N LEU A 7 -2.88 7.51 -0.20
CA LEU A 7 -3.45 6.24 -0.67
C LEU A 7 -4.00 5.43 0.51
N ALA A 8 -5.32 5.28 0.54
CA ALA A 8 -6.03 4.47 1.51
C ALA A 8 -6.77 3.32 0.81
N HIS A 9 -6.94 2.21 1.54
CA HIS A 9 -7.72 1.09 1.04
C HIS A 9 -8.25 0.24 2.20
N ASP A 10 -9.54 -0.04 2.10
CA ASP A 10 -10.32 -0.75 3.11
C ASP A 10 -10.90 -2.03 2.50
N TYR A 11 -10.77 -3.14 3.23
CA TYR A 11 -11.44 -4.39 2.88
C TYR A 11 -12.59 -4.67 3.86
N PRO A 12 -13.78 -5.02 3.38
CA PRO A 12 -14.82 -5.56 4.23
C PRO A 12 -14.38 -6.94 4.77
N SER A 13 -14.60 -7.19 6.05
CA SER A 13 -14.26 -8.45 6.69
C SER A 13 -15.27 -8.82 7.77
N GLY A 14 -16.17 -9.75 7.46
CA GLY A 14 -17.03 -10.39 8.46
C GLY A 14 -17.93 -9.46 9.30
N GLY A 15 -18.30 -8.29 8.76
CA GLY A 15 -19.07 -7.27 9.49
C GLY A 15 -18.23 -6.08 9.97
N ASP A 16 -16.91 -6.21 9.96
CA ASP A 16 -15.95 -5.13 10.24
C ASP A 16 -15.24 -4.64 8.96
N VAL A 17 -14.42 -3.60 9.13
CA VAL A 17 -13.56 -3.05 8.07
C VAL A 17 -12.10 -3.21 8.47
N VAL A 18 -11.30 -3.81 7.58
CA VAL A 18 -9.84 -3.86 7.70
C VAL A 18 -9.25 -2.71 6.90
N HIS A 19 -8.71 -1.73 7.62
CA HIS A 19 -7.96 -0.61 7.03
C HIS A 19 -6.56 -1.06 6.61
N ALA A 20 -6.46 -1.60 5.40
CA ALA A 20 -5.22 -2.17 4.87
C ALA A 20 -4.16 -1.11 4.55
N LEU A 21 -4.58 0.06 4.05
CA LEU A 21 -3.72 1.23 3.86
C LEU A 21 -4.38 2.46 4.48
N ARG A 22 -3.58 3.31 5.13
CA ARG A 22 -4.05 4.46 5.90
C ARG A 22 -3.30 5.73 5.48
N GLY A 23 -3.59 6.24 4.29
CA GLY A 23 -3.00 7.48 3.79
C GLY A 23 -1.50 7.38 3.49
N ILE A 24 -1.14 6.56 2.50
CA ILE A 24 0.26 6.32 2.13
C ILE A 24 0.71 7.29 1.02
N ASP A 25 1.74 8.08 1.35
CA ASP A 25 2.52 8.87 0.40
C ASP A 25 3.78 8.10 0.00
N LEU A 26 3.93 7.83 -1.30
CA LEU A 26 5.09 7.11 -1.85
C LEU A 26 5.54 7.78 -3.16
N THR A 27 6.84 7.95 -3.33
CA THR A 27 7.45 8.36 -4.60
C THR A 27 8.57 7.40 -4.94
N VAL A 28 8.50 6.79 -6.13
CA VAL A 28 9.56 5.94 -6.69
C VAL A 28 9.96 6.49 -8.05
N ARG A 29 11.23 6.86 -8.18
CA ARG A 29 11.78 7.44 -9.42
C ARG A 29 12.02 6.35 -10.46
N ARG A 30 12.16 6.76 -11.73
CA ARG A 30 12.50 5.81 -12.81
C ARG A 30 13.91 5.25 -12.56
N GLY A 31 14.04 3.93 -12.65
CA GLY A 31 15.31 3.22 -12.43
C GLY A 31 15.64 2.94 -10.97
N GLU A 32 14.79 3.34 -10.03
CA GLU A 32 14.99 3.10 -8.60
C GLU A 32 14.52 1.70 -8.21
N LEU A 33 15.37 0.97 -7.47
CA LEU A 33 15.02 -0.33 -6.88
C LEU A 33 14.66 -0.13 -5.41
N VAL A 34 13.43 -0.45 -5.04
CA VAL A 34 12.90 -0.26 -3.68
C VAL A 34 12.43 -1.58 -3.10
N ALA A 35 12.74 -1.83 -1.83
CA ALA A 35 12.27 -3.00 -1.09
C ALA A 35 11.22 -2.60 -0.04
N LEU A 36 10.09 -3.30 -0.01
CA LEU A 36 9.04 -3.13 0.99
C LEU A 36 9.21 -4.16 2.11
N LYS A 37 9.57 -3.70 3.32
CA LYS A 37 9.74 -4.55 4.51
C LYS A 37 8.65 -4.28 5.55
N GLY A 38 8.19 -5.33 6.22
CA GLY A 38 7.23 -5.22 7.32
C GLY A 38 6.64 -6.56 7.71
N ARG A 39 6.01 -6.66 8.89
CA ARG A 39 5.36 -7.88 9.40
C ARG A 39 4.31 -8.43 8.41
N SER A 40 3.98 -9.71 8.50
CA SER A 40 2.83 -10.26 7.75
C SER A 40 1.56 -9.46 8.08
N GLY A 41 0.69 -9.24 7.08
CA GLY A 41 -0.55 -8.48 7.25
C GLY A 41 -0.43 -6.94 7.28
N SER A 42 0.76 -6.36 7.11
CA SER A 42 0.97 -4.90 7.14
C SER A 42 0.48 -4.10 5.92
N GLY A 43 -0.22 -4.72 4.97
CA GLY A 43 -0.71 -4.03 3.76
C GLY A 43 0.29 -3.93 2.60
N LYS A 44 1.48 -4.55 2.68
CA LYS A 44 2.48 -4.52 1.59
C LYS A 44 1.94 -5.03 0.25
N THR A 45 1.28 -6.19 0.25
CA THR A 45 0.67 -6.77 -0.95
C THR A 45 -0.47 -5.88 -1.46
N THR A 46 -1.26 -5.30 -0.56
CA THR A 46 -2.29 -4.31 -0.91
C THR A 46 -1.68 -3.09 -1.61
N LEU A 47 -0.60 -2.53 -1.07
CA LEU A 47 0.11 -1.41 -1.67
C LEU A 47 0.62 -1.77 -3.08
N LEU A 48 1.30 -2.90 -3.24
CA LEU A 48 1.80 -3.37 -4.53
C LEU A 48 0.67 -3.54 -5.55
N ASN A 49 -0.42 -4.20 -5.17
CA ASN A 49 -1.57 -4.44 -6.06
C ASN A 49 -2.23 -3.13 -6.55
N LEU A 50 -2.18 -2.06 -5.76
CA LEU A 50 -2.78 -0.78 -6.13
C LEU A 50 -1.87 0.08 -7.01
N ILE A 51 -0.54 -0.06 -6.88
CA ILE A 51 0.42 0.74 -7.65
C ILE A 51 0.94 0.05 -8.91
N GLY A 52 0.72 -1.27 -9.07
CA GLY A 52 1.11 -2.05 -10.25
C GLY A 52 1.80 -3.36 -9.90
#